data_AF-A0A2U3KJ57-F1
#
_entry.id   AF-A0A2U3KJ57-F1
#
_cell.length_a   1.000
_cell.length_b   1.000
_cell.length_c   1.000
_cell.angle_alpha   90.00
_cell.angle_beta   90.00
_cell.angle_gamma   90.00
#
_symmetry.space_group_name_H-M   'P 1'
#
loop_
_entity.id
_entity.type
_entity.pdbx_description
1 polymer ?
#
loop_
_entity_poly.entity_id
_entity_poly.type
_entity_poly.pdbx_seq_one_letter_code
_entity_poly.pdbx_strand_id
1 'polypeptide(L)'
;MVDNQYRANVLRHFRTVAAKETIRMVRVILPYHLRNLAHVGAEVALEVESPVTQRSVLDALEARYPMLRGAIREHVTLQRRAFLRFFACEEDLSHESPDAPLPEAVASGKEPFIVVGAIAGG
;
A
#
# COMPACT_ATOMS: atom_id res chain seq x y z
N MET A 1 31.53 -9.20 -40.91
CA MET A 1 32.22 -9.03 -39.61
C MET A 1 31.30 -8.17 -38.76
N VAL A 2 30.56 -8.85 -37.89
CA VAL A 2 29.72 -8.25 -36.85
C VAL A 2 30.66 -7.52 -35.87
N ASP A 3 30.15 -6.60 -35.03
CA ASP A 3 30.85 -6.03 -33.85
C ASP A 3 31.48 -4.63 -33.92
N ASN A 4 30.62 -3.62 -34.07
CA ASN A 4 30.82 -2.40 -33.25
C ASN A 4 29.50 -1.73 -32.83
N GLN A 5 28.44 -1.89 -33.62
CA GLN A 5 27.08 -1.46 -33.23
C GLN A 5 26.59 -2.19 -31.95
N TYR A 6 27.06 -3.41 -31.71
CA TYR A 6 26.69 -4.21 -30.52
C TYR A 6 27.35 -3.70 -29.23
N ARG A 7 28.47 -2.95 -29.31
CA ARG A 7 29.08 -2.31 -28.12
C ARG A 7 28.33 -1.04 -27.70
N ALA A 8 27.60 -0.40 -28.61
CA ALA A 8 26.67 0.67 -28.23
C ALA A 8 25.46 0.15 -27.43
N ASN A 9 25.09 -1.13 -27.58
CA ASN A 9 24.14 -1.81 -26.68
C ASN A 9 24.68 -1.96 -25.25
N VAL A 10 25.99 -1.81 -25.01
CA VAL A 10 26.62 -1.94 -23.69
C VAL A 10 26.57 -0.62 -22.90
N LEU A 11 26.29 0.53 -23.53
CA LEU A 11 26.20 1.84 -22.88
C LEU A 11 24.78 2.43 -22.79
N ARG A 12 23.80 1.93 -23.56
CA ARG A 12 22.36 2.13 -23.25
C ARG A 12 21.84 1.19 -22.16
N HIS A 13 22.73 0.35 -21.64
CA HIS A 13 22.62 -0.35 -20.37
C HIS A 13 22.71 0.63 -19.17
N PHE A 14 22.22 1.87 -19.32
CA PHE A 14 22.03 2.86 -18.25
C PHE A 14 21.11 2.23 -17.21
N ARG A 15 21.80 1.59 -16.29
CA ARG A 15 21.39 0.85 -15.12
C ARG A 15 20.80 1.85 -14.12
N THR A 16 19.73 2.53 -14.51
CA THR A 16 19.06 3.57 -13.73
C THR A 16 17.59 3.61 -14.10
N VAL A 17 16.91 2.46 -14.04
CA VAL A 17 15.55 2.51 -13.47
C VAL A 17 15.77 2.78 -11.99
N ALA A 18 16.16 4.02 -11.67
CA ALA A 18 15.85 4.61 -10.39
C ALA A 18 14.37 4.32 -10.19
N ALA A 19 14.03 3.74 -9.03
CA ALA A 19 12.65 3.54 -8.59
C ALA A 19 11.84 4.74 -9.06
N LYS A 20 11.08 4.56 -10.13
CA LYS A 20 10.40 5.66 -10.78
C LYS A 20 9.31 6.01 -9.80
N GLU A 21 9.51 7.05 -8.99
CA GLU A 21 8.54 7.58 -8.03
C GLU A 21 7.24 7.82 -8.81
N THR A 22 6.37 6.82 -8.78
CA THR A 22 5.14 6.80 -9.54
C THR A 22 4.06 6.77 -8.49
N ILE A 23 3.28 7.85 -8.44
CA ILE A 23 2.05 7.87 -7.66
C ILE A 23 1.09 6.87 -8.31
N ARG A 24 0.61 5.93 -7.51
CA ARG A 24 -0.35 4.92 -7.89
C ARG A 24 -1.67 5.18 -7.19
N MET A 25 -2.77 5.06 -7.93
CA MET A 25 -4.12 5.12 -7.35
C MET A 25 -4.48 3.75 -6.77
N VAL A 26 -4.47 3.64 -5.45
CA VAL A 26 -4.82 2.42 -4.73
C VAL A 26 -6.22 2.59 -4.13
N ARG A 27 -7.08 1.59 -4.32
CA ARG A 27 -8.41 1.55 -3.71
C ARG A 27 -8.30 0.86 -2.37
N VAL A 28 -8.83 1.46 -1.31
CA VAL A 28 -8.79 0.90 0.04
C VAL A 28 -10.19 0.75 0.59
N ILE A 29 -10.57 -0.46 0.97
CA ILE A 29 -11.83 -0.73 1.68
C ILE A 29 -11.56 -0.66 3.17
N LEU A 30 -12.26 0.24 3.85
CA LEU A 30 -12.15 0.43 5.29
C LEU A 30 -13.22 -0.39 6.03
N PRO A 31 -13.03 -0.77 7.29
CA PRO A 31 -14.09 -1.37 8.11
C PRO A 31 -15.02 -0.30 8.68
N TYR A 32 -16.24 -0.69 9.06
CA TYR A 32 -17.32 0.21 9.50
C TYR A 32 -16.87 1.27 10.53
N HIS A 33 -16.13 0.88 11.56
CA HIS A 33 -15.66 1.81 12.59
C HIS A 33 -14.72 2.90 12.05
N LEU A 34 -13.83 2.56 11.10
CA LEU A 34 -12.94 3.54 10.49
C LEU A 34 -13.68 4.44 9.50
N ARG A 35 -14.68 3.89 8.77
CA ARG A 35 -15.55 4.68 7.89
C ARG A 35 -16.28 5.79 8.65
N ASN A 36 -16.86 5.43 9.80
CA ASN A 36 -17.55 6.39 10.66
C ASN A 36 -16.59 7.46 11.22
N LEU A 37 -15.38 7.06 11.63
CA LEU A 37 -14.40 7.99 12.19
C LEU A 37 -13.83 8.96 11.15
N ALA A 38 -13.60 8.50 9.92
CA ALA A 38 -13.13 9.35 8.82
C ALA A 38 -14.25 10.04 8.03
N HIS A 39 -15.52 9.77 8.36
CA HIS A 39 -16.70 10.23 7.61
C HIS A 39 -16.61 9.90 6.10
N VAL A 40 -16.15 8.70 5.78
CA VAL A 40 -15.95 8.22 4.40
C VAL A 40 -16.88 7.06 4.05
N GLY A 41 -17.01 6.82 2.75
CA GLY A 41 -17.71 5.66 2.21
C GLY A 41 -16.98 4.33 2.46
N ALA A 42 -17.50 3.27 1.83
CA ALA A 42 -16.95 1.93 2.01
C ALA A 42 -15.52 1.76 1.50
N GLU A 43 -15.22 2.49 0.44
CA GLU A 43 -13.99 2.44 -0.32
C GLU A 43 -13.47 3.87 -0.49
N VAL A 44 -12.16 4.04 -0.39
CA VAL A 44 -11.47 5.31 -0.63
C VAL A 44 -10.35 5.09 -1.65
N ALA A 45 -10.22 5.99 -2.61
CA ALA A 45 -9.06 6.01 -3.50
C ALA A 45 -7.96 6.86 -2.87
N LEU A 46 -6.75 6.32 -2.79
CA LEU A 46 -5.57 6.96 -2.24
C LEU A 46 -4.47 7.03 -3.30
N GLU A 47 -3.79 8.16 -3.32
CA GLU A 47 -2.53 8.33 -4.04
C GLU A 47 -1.40 7.78 -3.16
N VAL A 48 -0.71 6.76 -3.65
CA VAL A 48 0.35 6.07 -2.92
C VAL A 48 1.61 6.09 -3.76
N GLU A 49 2.70 6.58 -3.18
CA GLU A 49 4.01 6.59 -3.84
C GLU A 49 4.57 5.17 -3.92
N SER A 50 5.18 4.84 -5.07
CA SER A 50 5.90 3.58 -5.21
C SER A 50 7.18 3.56 -4.36
N PRO A 51 7.52 2.44 -3.71
CA PRO A 51 6.87 1.14 -3.81
C PRO A 51 5.55 1.09 -3.02
N VAL A 52 4.49 0.59 -3.67
CA VAL A 52 3.19 0.40 -3.03
C VAL A 52 3.31 -0.80 -2.08
N THR A 53 3.59 -0.50 -0.82
CA THR A 53 3.65 -1.44 0.30
C THR A 53 2.48 -1.22 1.26
N GLN A 54 2.24 -2.17 2.18
CA GLN A 54 1.27 -1.95 3.25
C GLN A 54 1.59 -0.67 4.05
N ARG A 55 2.87 -0.41 4.33
CA ARG A 55 3.31 0.80 5.02
C ARG A 55 2.91 2.05 4.25
N SER A 56 3.25 2.15 2.97
CA SER A 56 2.96 3.31 2.13
C SER A 56 1.46 3.61 1.99
N VAL A 57 0.61 2.59 1.87
CA VAL A 57 -0.85 2.74 1.77
C VAL A 57 -1.41 3.31 3.06
N LEU A 58 -0.97 2.77 4.20
CA LEU A 58 -1.37 3.26 5.52
C LEU A 58 -0.85 4.67 5.79
N ASP A 59 0.37 5.00 5.35
CA ASP A 59 0.94 6.34 5.48
C ASP A 59 0.11 7.36 4.69
N ALA A 60 -0.24 7.02 3.44
CA ALA A 60 -1.11 7.84 2.59
C ALA A 60 -2.52 8.00 3.20
N LEU A 61 -3.07 6.93 3.76
CA LEU A 61 -4.37 6.95 4.44
C LEU A 61 -4.34 7.86 5.68
N GLU A 62 -3.31 7.77 6.51
CA GLU A 62 -3.12 8.59 7.70
C GLU A 62 -2.76 10.05 7.37
N ALA A 63 -2.11 10.30 6.24
CA ALA A 63 -1.88 11.65 5.71
C ALA A 63 -3.20 12.28 5.24
N ARG A 64 -4.04 11.51 4.54
CA ARG A 64 -5.33 11.97 4.03
C ARG A 64 -6.38 12.11 5.12
N TYR A 65 -6.36 11.21 6.10
CA TYR A 65 -7.29 11.18 7.22
C TYR A 65 -6.54 11.14 8.56
N PRO A 66 -6.04 12.29 9.05
CA PRO A 66 -5.29 12.35 10.31
C PRO A 66 -6.06 11.82 11.53
N MET A 67 -7.40 11.83 11.48
CA MET A 67 -8.28 11.28 12.52
C MET A 67 -8.18 9.75 12.67
N LEU A 68 -7.65 9.03 11.66
CA LEU A 68 -7.41 7.59 11.74
C LEU A 68 -6.09 7.24 12.43
N ARG A 69 -5.20 8.23 12.64
CA ARG A 69 -3.93 8.05 13.36
C ARG A 69 -4.24 7.62 14.80
N GLY A 70 -3.59 6.56 15.28
CA GLY A 70 -3.88 5.97 16.60
C GLY A 70 -4.95 4.88 16.59
N ALA A 71 -5.84 4.85 15.58
CA ALA A 71 -6.80 3.76 15.40
C ALA A 71 -6.17 2.57 14.64
N ILE A 72 -5.30 2.87 13.66
CA ILE A 72 -4.63 1.88 12.82
C ILE A 72 -3.28 1.47 13.40
N ARG A 73 -2.41 2.44 13.69
CA ARG A 73 -1.09 2.24 14.30
C ARG A 73 -1.06 2.86 15.69
N GLU A 74 -0.45 2.16 16.65
CA GLU A 74 -0.24 2.72 17.98
C GLU A 74 0.72 3.93 17.89
N HIS A 75 0.33 5.04 18.50
CA HIS A 75 1.02 6.34 18.38
C HIS A 75 2.46 6.35 18.93
N VAL A 76 2.80 5.39 19.79
CA VAL A 76 4.09 5.35 20.50
C VAL A 76 5.04 4.30 19.92
N THR A 77 4.51 3.14 19.51
CA THR A 77 5.35 2.00 19.08
C THR A 77 5.33 1.80 17.56
N LEU A 78 4.42 2.47 16.84
CA LEU A 78 4.06 2.18 15.44
C LEU A 78 3.71 0.70 15.20
N GLN A 79 3.51 -0.08 16.27
CA GLN A 79 3.12 -1.47 16.16
C GLN A 79 1.65 -1.50 15.73
N ARG A 80 1.38 -2.36 14.76
CA ARG A 80 0.02 -2.68 14.34
C ARG A 80 -0.73 -3.26 15.54
N ARG A 81 -1.87 -2.66 15.90
CA ARG A 81 -2.77 -3.30 16.87
C ARG A 81 -3.18 -4.67 16.32
N ALA A 82 -3.03 -5.72 17.12
CA ALA A 82 -3.23 -7.13 16.74
C ALA A 82 -4.63 -7.48 16.18
N PHE A 83 -5.55 -6.52 16.14
CA PHE A 83 -6.93 -6.67 15.70
C PHE A 83 -7.20 -6.19 14.27
N LEU A 84 -6.24 -5.63 13.53
CA LEU A 84 -6.45 -5.36 12.10
C LEU A 84 -5.95 -6.53 11.28
N ARG A 85 -6.68 -6.93 10.23
CA ARG A 85 -6.27 -7.88 9.19
C ARG A 85 -6.27 -7.17 7.84
N PHE A 86 -5.30 -7.52 6.99
CA PHE A 86 -5.11 -6.92 5.67
C PHE A 86 -5.26 -7.98 4.60
N PHE A 87 -6.09 -7.69 3.62
CA PHE A 87 -6.27 -8.56 2.47
C PHE A 87 -6.03 -7.80 1.18
N ALA A 88 -5.45 -8.49 0.21
CA ALA A 88 -5.28 -8.02 -1.16
C ALA A 88 -5.48 -9.23 -2.06
N CYS A 89 -6.18 -9.09 -3.19
CA CYS A 89 -6.33 -10.20 -4.13
C CYS A 89 -6.92 -11.47 -3.50
N GLU A 90 -7.81 -11.32 -2.51
CA GLU A 90 -8.38 -12.41 -1.70
C GLU A 90 -7.36 -13.19 -0.84
N GLU A 91 -6.10 -12.71 -0.78
CA GLU A 91 -5.02 -13.25 0.02
C GLU A 91 -4.86 -12.48 1.33
N ASP A 92 -4.57 -13.21 2.42
CA ASP A 92 -4.32 -12.60 3.73
C ASP A 92 -2.85 -12.16 3.83
N LEU A 93 -2.62 -10.85 3.71
CA LEU A 93 -1.31 -10.23 3.84
C LEU A 93 -0.99 -9.83 5.29
N SER A 94 -1.80 -10.26 6.26
CA SER A 94 -1.66 -9.87 7.66
C SER A 94 -0.34 -10.29 8.29
N HIS A 95 0.27 -11.37 7.80
CA HIS A 95 1.53 -11.89 8.34
C HIS A 95 2.75 -11.47 7.52
N GLU A 96 2.53 -10.78 6.40
CA GLU A 96 3.61 -10.29 5.58
C GLU A 96 4.28 -9.06 6.20
N SER A 97 5.53 -8.84 5.78
CA SER A 97 6.25 -7.64 6.16
C SER A 97 5.48 -6.39 5.68
N PRO A 98 5.35 -5.34 6.50
CA PRO A 98 4.70 -4.10 6.07
C PRO A 98 5.46 -3.39 4.94
N ASP A 99 6.72 -3.75 4.73
CA ASP A 99 7.58 -3.25 3.66
C ASP A 99 7.61 -4.17 2.42
N ALA A 100 6.88 -5.29 2.46
CA ALA A 100 6.69 -6.12 1.28
C ALA A 100 5.83 -5.35 0.24
N PRO A 101 6.23 -5.35 -1.04
CA PRO A 101 5.43 -4.75 -2.09
C PRO A 101 4.11 -5.49 -2.23
N LEU A 102 3.01 -4.75 -2.33
CA LEU A 102 1.68 -5.31 -2.58
C LEU A 102 1.59 -5.87 -4.01
N PRO A 103 0.68 -6.83 -4.26
CA PRO A 103 0.42 -7.34 -5.60
C PRO A 103 0.10 -6.21 -6.59
N GLU A 104 0.55 -6.36 -7.84
CA GLU A 104 0.35 -5.33 -8.88
C GLU A 104 -1.13 -5.01 -9.12
N ALA A 105 -2.05 -5.95 -8.88
CA ALA A 105 -3.49 -5.69 -8.97
C ALA A 105 -3.96 -4.62 -7.98
N VAL A 106 -3.39 -4.57 -6.77
CA VAL A 106 -3.66 -3.50 -5.80
C VAL A 106 -2.86 -2.25 -6.13
N ALA A 107 -1.58 -2.39 -6.50
CA ALA A 107 -0.73 -1.26 -6.88
C ALA A 107 -1.17 -0.55 -8.18
N SER A 108 -1.99 -1.17 -9.00
CA SER A 108 -2.62 -0.57 -10.19
C SER A 108 -4.03 -0.06 -9.93
N GLY A 109 -4.60 -0.32 -8.75
CA GLY A 109 -5.99 0.00 -8.41
C GLY A 109 -7.03 -0.89 -9.08
N LYS A 110 -6.62 -1.98 -9.73
CA LYS A 110 -7.54 -2.97 -10.31
C LYS A 110 -8.36 -3.64 -9.21
N GLU A 111 -7.71 -3.96 -8.09
CA GLU A 111 -8.31 -4.59 -6.92
C GLU A 111 -8.11 -3.74 -5.67
N PRO A 112 -9.06 -3.77 -4.72
CA PRO A 112 -8.93 -3.02 -3.49
C PRO A 112 -8.03 -3.70 -2.47
N PHE A 113 -7.31 -2.90 -1.70
CA PHE A 113 -6.71 -3.30 -0.43
C PHE A 113 -7.78 -3.26 0.67
N ILE A 114 -8.04 -4.38 1.32
CA ILE A 114 -9.13 -4.52 2.28
C ILE A 114 -8.57 -4.51 3.70
N VAL A 115 -9.03 -3.55 4.50
CA VAL A 115 -8.73 -3.46 5.92
C VAL A 115 -9.91 -4.02 6.71
N VAL A 116 -9.68 -5.09 7.45
CA VAL A 116 -10.67 -5.72 8.32
C VAL A 116 -10.31 -5.44 9.77
N GLY A 117 -11.21 -4.83 10.53
CA GLY A 117 -11.12 -4.79 11.98
C GLY A 117 -11.71 -6.07 12.57
N ALA A 118 -10.89 -6.92 13.17
CA ALA A 118 -11.35 -7.89 14.13
C ALA A 118 -11.97 -7.09 15.29
N ILE A 119 -13.29 -7.16 15.41
CA ILE A 119 -13.98 -6.70 16.60
C ILE A 119 -13.44 -7.59 17.73
N ALA A 120 -12.79 -6.98 18.72
CA ALA A 120 -12.68 -7.64 20.02
C ALA A 120 -14.13 -7.80 20.50
N GLY A 121 -14.70 -8.99 20.28
CA GLY A 121 -16.02 -9.33 20.76
C GLY A 121 -16.01 -9.20 22.28
N GLY A 122 -16.77 -8.24 22.78
CA GLY A 122 -17.22 -8.21 24.18
C GLY A 122 -18.41 -9.12 24.35
#